data_AF-A0AAE7P0N9-F1
#
_entry.id   AF-A0AAE7P0N9-F1
#
_cell.length_a   1.000
_cell.length_b   1.000
_cell.length_c   1.000
_cell.angle_alpha   90.00
_cell.angle_beta   90.00
_cell.angle_gamma   90.00
#
_symmetry.space_group_name_H-M   'P 1'
#
loop_
_entity.id
_entity.type
_entity.pdbx_description
1 polymer ?
#
loop_
_entity_poly.entity_id
_entity_poly.type
_entity_poly.pdbx_seq_one_letter_code
_entity_poly.pdbx_strand_id
1 'polypeptide(L)'
;MDVGTAPAQAASRPLAPNDVSILFPPPKSAADLANLIAVSDLAGPSGSPQRLFSDADFAHFIANAENPEHPGVPDSGARHIQFPDAVKKIGAWFVAGIRIDPGAPGLSPEIIAQFGRQPQIRLIIQPVTNGPDGFKVHDTAGHLIFSFTLAPDPPLDGCAPFPRFKPDDEAFKAILRDVATLRDQLGAGQFGNVKVSTAGDLNVHPGLVGASAKAFRDALKALIEKHLSPQRLNTMAVMGIAPPEPWIFVSMLRVPQAGLIPVPGPTLDGMHVAQMFSAVGGKHVVPEPGANNQNPVTCRHAALQNPPLPQGDRKGVSTSEFIDGNVPNSRIIEIVNTIADTKKSHFFNTDCVSCHTETAQPLARKIPNFVALGVNRAVWPKEDWNVRNFGWFPSFLRGGPAAATITRRAAAETSDVVAFINSQLLNK
;
A
#
# COMPACT_ATOMS: atom_id res chain seq x y z
N MET A 1 -15.69 22.27 49.67
CA MET A 1 -15.79 21.22 48.64
C MET A 1 -14.79 21.60 47.57
N ASP A 2 -13.61 21.01 47.60
CA ASP A 2 -12.60 21.21 46.55
C ASP A 2 -13.04 20.45 45.31
N VAL A 3 -13.30 21.19 44.24
CA VAL A 3 -13.51 20.62 42.90
C VAL A 3 -12.13 20.34 42.34
N GLY A 4 -11.67 19.10 42.50
CA GLY A 4 -10.41 18.63 41.93
C GLY A 4 -10.41 18.81 40.41
N THR A 5 -9.55 19.70 39.92
CA THR A 5 -9.21 19.80 38.51
C THR A 5 -8.51 18.50 38.10
N ALA A 6 -9.10 17.78 37.15
CA ALA A 6 -8.45 16.62 36.55
C ALA A 6 -7.09 17.05 35.97
N PRO A 7 -6.01 16.29 36.20
CA PRO A 7 -4.71 16.63 35.67
C PRO A 7 -4.78 16.68 34.13
N ALA A 8 -4.24 17.75 33.55
CA ALA A 8 -4.12 17.89 32.11
C ALA A 8 -3.39 16.66 31.55
N GLN A 9 -4.02 15.98 30.58
CA GLN A 9 -3.44 14.81 29.93
C GLN A 9 -2.12 15.24 29.27
N ALA A 10 -1.00 14.67 29.71
CA ALA A 10 0.30 15.00 29.15
C ALA A 10 0.28 14.76 27.63
N ALA A 11 0.82 15.70 26.85
CA ALA A 11 0.87 15.58 25.40
C ALA A 11 1.57 14.26 25.01
N SER A 12 0.94 13.49 24.12
CA SER A 12 1.52 12.24 23.65
C SER A 12 2.82 12.53 22.91
N ARG A 13 3.82 11.65 23.07
CA ARG A 13 5.04 11.75 22.28
C ARG A 13 4.69 11.64 20.79
N PRO A 14 5.40 12.37 19.90
CA PRO A 14 5.17 12.25 18.47
C PRO A 14 5.46 10.83 17.98
N LEU A 15 4.68 10.35 17.03
CA LEU A 15 4.95 9.12 16.29
C LEU A 15 6.07 9.36 15.26
N ALA A 16 6.84 8.32 14.97
CA ALA A 16 7.89 8.23 13.97
C ALA A 16 7.43 7.44 12.73
N PRO A 17 8.14 7.53 11.59
CA PRO A 17 7.79 6.79 10.37
C PRO A 17 7.54 5.29 10.57
N ASN A 18 8.39 4.61 11.34
CA ASN A 18 8.24 3.17 11.56
C ASN A 18 7.02 2.82 12.44
N ASP A 19 6.45 3.76 13.23
CA ASP A 19 5.25 3.48 14.05
C ASP A 19 3.99 3.29 13.18
N VAL A 20 3.95 3.93 12.00
CA VAL A 20 2.78 3.97 11.10
C VAL A 20 3.04 3.25 9.78
N SER A 21 4.26 2.79 9.55
CA SER A 21 4.69 2.04 8.37
C SER A 21 5.59 0.89 8.83
N ILE A 22 4.96 -0.25 9.09
CA ILE A 22 5.57 -1.39 9.77
C ILE A 22 5.90 -2.45 8.71
N LEU A 23 7.19 -2.64 8.41
CA LEU A 23 7.66 -3.68 7.50
C LEU A 23 8.15 -4.89 8.30
N PHE A 24 7.60 -6.07 8.02
CA PHE A 24 8.09 -7.32 8.60
C PHE A 24 9.40 -7.74 7.92
N PRO A 25 10.32 -8.40 8.64
CA PRO A 25 11.47 -9.02 8.00
C PRO A 25 11.01 -10.10 7.01
N PRO A 26 11.64 -10.23 5.82
CA PRO A 26 11.34 -11.33 4.92
C PRO A 26 11.71 -12.64 5.61
N PRO A 27 10.83 -13.65 5.60
CA PRO A 27 11.17 -14.94 6.18
C PRO A 27 12.22 -15.62 5.30
N LYS A 28 13.15 -16.35 5.92
CA LYS A 28 14.23 -17.09 5.23
C LYS A 28 14.09 -18.59 5.40
N SER A 29 13.23 -19.01 6.32
CA SER A 29 12.98 -20.40 6.68
C SER A 29 11.54 -20.59 7.15
N ALA A 30 11.09 -21.84 7.23
CA ALA A 30 9.79 -22.17 7.79
C ALA A 30 9.64 -21.72 9.26
N ALA A 31 10.74 -21.72 10.04
CA ALA A 31 10.72 -21.28 11.43
C ALA A 31 10.41 -19.78 11.57
N ASP A 32 10.81 -18.96 10.59
CA ASP A 32 10.54 -17.52 10.60
C ASP A 32 9.05 -17.20 10.45
N LEU A 33 8.25 -18.11 9.87
CA LEU A 33 6.80 -17.92 9.72
C LEU A 33 6.09 -17.78 11.06
N ALA A 34 6.62 -18.40 12.12
CA ALA A 34 6.08 -18.27 13.47
C ALA A 34 6.18 -16.83 14.03
N ASN A 35 6.98 -15.97 13.40
CA ASN A 35 7.15 -14.55 13.72
C ASN A 35 6.40 -13.60 12.76
N LEU A 36 5.59 -14.15 11.85
CA LEU A 36 4.73 -13.39 10.94
C LEU A 36 3.26 -13.47 11.36
N ILE A 37 2.40 -12.64 10.79
CA ILE A 37 0.95 -12.75 10.98
C ILE A 37 0.36 -13.45 9.76
N ALA A 38 -0.14 -14.66 9.93
CA ALA A 38 -0.87 -15.35 8.87
C ALA A 38 -2.24 -14.68 8.66
N VAL A 39 -2.61 -14.45 7.40
CA VAL A 39 -3.91 -13.83 7.05
C VAL A 39 -5.06 -14.73 7.49
N SER A 40 -4.85 -16.05 7.48
CA SER A 40 -5.83 -17.02 7.96
C SER A 40 -6.19 -16.88 9.43
N ASP A 41 -5.25 -16.36 10.23
CA ASP A 41 -5.36 -16.35 11.69
C ASP A 41 -5.93 -15.03 12.23
N LEU A 42 -6.23 -14.07 11.35
CA LEU A 42 -6.79 -12.78 11.72
C LEU A 42 -8.29 -12.89 11.97
N ALA A 43 -8.67 -12.67 13.22
CA ALA A 43 -10.07 -12.52 13.62
C ALA A 43 -10.55 -11.07 13.50
N GLY A 44 -11.87 -10.86 13.44
CA GLY A 44 -12.46 -9.56 13.69
C GLY A 44 -12.44 -9.20 15.20
N PRO A 45 -13.03 -8.05 15.58
CA PRO A 45 -13.04 -7.58 16.97
C PRO A 45 -13.73 -8.55 17.90
N SER A 46 -13.25 -8.62 19.16
CA SER A 46 -13.71 -9.54 20.20
C SER A 46 -15.24 -9.67 20.23
N GLY A 47 -15.74 -10.89 20.05
CA GLY A 47 -17.16 -11.21 19.95
C GLY A 47 -17.65 -11.51 18.52
N SER A 48 -16.84 -11.22 17.50
CA SER A 48 -17.11 -11.66 16.12
C SER A 48 -16.49 -13.04 15.88
N PRO A 49 -17.28 -14.10 15.61
CA PRO A 49 -16.74 -15.41 15.22
C PRO A 49 -16.17 -15.40 13.78
N GLN A 50 -16.23 -14.27 13.07
CA GLN A 50 -15.84 -14.16 11.67
C GLN A 50 -14.38 -13.75 11.53
N ARG A 51 -13.65 -14.49 10.69
CA ARG A 51 -12.32 -14.12 10.22
C ARG A 51 -12.38 -12.78 9.51
N LEU A 52 -11.30 -12.00 9.63
CA LEU A 52 -11.19 -10.69 9.01
C LEU A 52 -11.32 -10.76 7.48
N PHE A 53 -10.81 -11.86 6.89
CA PHE A 53 -10.91 -12.17 5.48
C PHE A 53 -11.35 -13.63 5.33
N SER A 54 -12.59 -13.83 4.87
CA SER A 54 -13.21 -15.15 4.74
C SER A 54 -12.58 -15.94 3.59
N ASP A 55 -12.70 -17.28 3.62
CA ASP A 55 -12.23 -18.12 2.52
C ASP A 55 -12.96 -17.81 1.20
N ALA A 56 -14.24 -17.44 1.27
CA ALA A 56 -15.04 -17.05 0.11
C ALA A 56 -14.58 -15.71 -0.48
N ASP A 57 -14.37 -14.69 0.36
CA ASP A 57 -13.84 -13.40 -0.10
C ASP A 57 -12.42 -13.55 -0.67
N PHE A 58 -11.59 -14.40 -0.06
CA PHE A 58 -10.26 -14.71 -0.57
C PHE A 58 -10.32 -15.44 -1.92
N ALA A 59 -11.21 -16.42 -2.08
CA ALA A 59 -11.42 -17.09 -3.36
C ALA A 59 -11.86 -16.11 -4.45
N HIS A 60 -12.77 -15.18 -4.15
CA HIS A 60 -13.16 -14.10 -5.07
C HIS A 60 -11.99 -13.16 -5.39
N PHE A 61 -11.17 -12.81 -4.40
CA PHE A 61 -9.98 -12.00 -4.59
C PHE A 61 -9.00 -12.66 -5.56
N ILE A 62 -8.72 -13.96 -5.40
CA ILE A 62 -7.88 -14.72 -6.34
C ILE A 62 -8.53 -14.82 -7.72
N ALA A 63 -9.83 -15.14 -7.80
CA ALA A 63 -10.53 -15.26 -9.07
C ALA A 63 -10.51 -13.95 -9.88
N ASN A 64 -10.76 -12.82 -9.22
CA ASN A 64 -10.68 -11.48 -9.83
C ASN A 64 -9.25 -11.11 -10.23
N ALA A 65 -8.24 -11.64 -9.55
CA ALA A 65 -6.84 -11.42 -9.91
C ALA A 65 -6.44 -12.20 -11.17
N GLU A 66 -6.92 -13.44 -11.30
CA GLU A 66 -6.68 -14.31 -12.47
C GLU A 66 -7.57 -13.95 -13.67
N ASN A 67 -8.73 -13.35 -13.44
CA ASN A 67 -9.69 -13.02 -14.49
C ASN A 67 -10.28 -11.62 -14.24
N PRO A 68 -9.47 -10.55 -14.33
CA PRO A 68 -9.93 -9.22 -13.99
C PRO A 68 -10.92 -8.65 -15.02
N GLU A 69 -10.87 -9.14 -16.26
CA GLU A 69 -11.63 -8.57 -17.38
C GLU A 69 -13.12 -8.98 -17.37
N HIS A 70 -13.96 -8.11 -17.92
CA HIS A 70 -15.41 -8.27 -18.01
C HIS A 70 -15.90 -7.98 -19.44
N PRO A 71 -17.08 -8.49 -19.85
CA PRO A 71 -17.59 -8.27 -21.21
C PRO A 71 -17.60 -6.79 -21.61
N GLY A 72 -16.97 -6.46 -22.74
CA GLY A 72 -16.89 -5.09 -23.27
C GLY A 72 -15.59 -4.34 -22.93
N VAL A 73 -14.71 -4.90 -22.11
CA VAL A 73 -13.34 -4.39 -21.92
C VAL A 73 -12.44 -5.02 -23.00
N PRO A 74 -11.63 -4.24 -23.74
CA PRO A 74 -10.61 -4.80 -24.62
C PRO A 74 -9.65 -5.67 -23.82
N ASP A 75 -9.32 -6.86 -24.35
CA ASP A 75 -8.29 -7.71 -23.76
C ASP A 75 -7.00 -6.88 -23.62
N SER A 76 -6.55 -6.71 -22.38
CA SER A 76 -5.27 -6.05 -22.05
C SER A 76 -4.08 -6.76 -22.69
N GLY A 77 -4.29 -7.99 -23.17
CA GLY A 77 -3.45 -8.76 -24.04
C GLY A 77 -3.16 -10.12 -23.42
N ALA A 78 -4.11 -11.05 -23.39
CA ALA A 78 -4.03 -12.47 -23.04
C ALA A 78 -3.18 -12.87 -21.80
N ARG A 79 -2.78 -11.92 -20.95
CA ARG A 79 -1.84 -12.13 -19.86
C ARG A 79 -2.57 -11.84 -18.56
N HIS A 80 -2.73 -12.88 -17.76
CA HIS A 80 -3.37 -12.81 -16.45
C HIS A 80 -2.39 -13.21 -15.36
N ILE A 81 -2.59 -12.71 -14.14
CA ILE A 81 -1.79 -13.19 -13.01
C ILE A 81 -2.00 -14.69 -12.89
N GLN A 82 -0.92 -15.46 -12.84
CA GLN A 82 -1.00 -16.91 -12.67
C GLN A 82 -0.54 -17.26 -11.26
N PHE A 83 -1.47 -17.72 -10.42
CA PHE A 83 -1.12 -18.21 -9.09
C PHE A 83 -0.92 -19.73 -9.11
N PRO A 84 0.19 -20.25 -8.58
CA PRO A 84 0.31 -21.67 -8.28
C PRO A 84 -0.77 -22.11 -7.29
N ASP A 85 -1.25 -23.35 -7.38
CA ASP A 85 -2.32 -23.87 -6.50
C ASP A 85 -2.01 -23.71 -5.00
N ALA A 86 -0.73 -23.81 -4.62
CA ALA A 86 -0.30 -23.59 -3.24
C ALA A 86 -0.55 -22.15 -2.75
N VAL A 87 -0.46 -21.16 -3.66
CA VAL A 87 -0.71 -19.74 -3.38
C VAL A 87 -2.22 -19.44 -3.38
N LYS A 88 -3.05 -20.25 -4.03
CA LYS A 88 -4.52 -20.14 -3.98
C LYS A 88 -5.14 -20.56 -2.65
N LYS A 89 -4.33 -20.81 -1.62
CA LYS A 89 -4.75 -21.13 -0.25
C LYS A 89 -4.45 -19.94 0.66
N ILE A 90 -5.47 -19.43 1.37
CA ILE A 90 -5.29 -18.28 2.28
C ILE A 90 -4.23 -18.50 3.36
N GLY A 91 -4.03 -19.75 3.80
CA GLY A 91 -2.98 -20.10 4.76
C GLY A 91 -1.54 -19.94 4.24
N ALA A 92 -1.36 -19.73 2.93
CA ALA A 92 -0.06 -19.38 2.36
C ALA A 92 0.27 -17.88 2.49
N TRP A 93 -0.69 -17.03 2.88
CA TRP A 93 -0.52 -15.58 2.86
C TRP A 93 -0.20 -15.02 4.24
N PHE A 94 0.82 -14.18 4.28
CA PHE A 94 1.31 -13.54 5.50
C PHE A 94 1.35 -12.03 5.33
N VAL A 95 1.13 -11.30 6.41
CA VAL A 95 1.32 -9.84 6.45
C VAL A 95 2.81 -9.53 6.30
N ALA A 96 3.18 -8.94 5.17
CA ALA A 96 4.51 -8.42 4.91
C ALA A 96 4.67 -6.98 5.41
N GLY A 97 3.59 -6.19 5.38
CA GLY A 97 3.63 -4.80 5.83
C GLY A 97 2.29 -4.26 6.31
N ILE A 98 2.33 -3.22 7.14
CA ILE A 98 1.16 -2.50 7.64
C ILE A 98 1.39 -1.01 7.41
N ARG A 99 0.40 -0.32 6.85
CA ARG A 99 0.40 1.14 6.69
C ARG A 99 -0.83 1.71 7.39
N ILE A 100 -0.63 2.68 8.28
CA ILE A 100 -1.70 3.37 9.02
C ILE A 100 -1.74 4.79 8.48
N ASP A 101 -2.78 5.13 7.73
CA ASP A 101 -2.84 6.34 6.93
C ASP A 101 -4.14 7.09 7.25
N PRO A 102 -4.09 8.27 7.85
CA PRO A 102 -5.28 9.03 8.22
C PRO A 102 -5.95 9.72 7.03
N GLY A 103 -5.45 9.57 5.80
CA GLY A 103 -5.50 10.63 4.81
C GLY A 103 -5.79 10.27 3.36
N ALA A 104 -6.08 9.02 3.02
CA ALA A 104 -6.19 8.64 1.61
C ALA A 104 -7.26 9.47 0.86
N PRO A 105 -7.03 9.82 -0.42
CA PRO A 105 -5.87 9.48 -1.26
C PRO A 105 -4.63 10.38 -1.03
N GLY A 106 -4.70 11.38 -0.14
CA GLY A 106 -3.60 12.28 0.18
C GLY A 106 -4.00 13.40 1.15
N LEU A 107 -3.01 13.97 1.83
CA LEU A 107 -3.20 14.87 2.97
C LEU A 107 -3.03 16.37 2.64
N SER A 108 -2.84 16.72 1.37
CA SER A 108 -2.79 18.12 0.97
C SER A 108 -4.19 18.76 1.11
N PRO A 109 -4.29 20.06 1.45
CA PRO A 109 -5.57 20.75 1.53
C PRO A 109 -6.42 20.62 0.27
N GLU A 110 -5.79 20.65 -0.92
CA GLU A 110 -6.46 20.55 -2.21
C GLU A 110 -7.06 19.16 -2.43
N ILE A 111 -6.31 18.11 -2.06
CA ILE A 111 -6.81 16.71 -2.13
C ILE A 111 -7.99 16.53 -1.18
N ILE A 112 -7.89 17.02 0.07
CA ILE A 112 -8.97 16.93 1.06
C ILE A 112 -10.21 17.70 0.59
N ALA A 113 -10.04 18.87 -0.02
CA ALA A 113 -11.14 19.65 -0.57
C ALA A 113 -11.88 18.92 -1.69
N GLN A 114 -11.17 18.17 -2.52
CA GLN A 114 -11.76 17.46 -3.67
C GLN A 114 -12.35 16.10 -3.32
N PHE A 115 -11.65 15.29 -2.52
CA PHE A 115 -11.98 13.89 -2.28
C PHE A 115 -12.49 13.63 -0.85
N GLY A 116 -12.38 14.61 0.04
CA GLY A 116 -12.53 14.36 1.47
C GLY A 116 -11.34 13.59 2.01
N ARG A 117 -11.56 12.80 3.07
CA ARG A 117 -10.50 12.05 3.74
C ARG A 117 -10.96 10.65 4.09
N GLN A 118 -10.17 9.65 3.69
CA GLN A 118 -10.40 8.25 4.02
C GLN A 118 -9.26 7.73 4.90
N PRO A 119 -9.37 7.85 6.24
CA PRO A 119 -8.49 7.14 7.15
C PRO A 119 -8.58 5.63 6.90
N GLN A 120 -7.44 4.97 6.84
CA GLN A 120 -7.33 3.57 6.47
C GLN A 120 -6.18 2.87 7.19
N ILE A 121 -6.34 1.56 7.38
CA ILE A 121 -5.23 0.64 7.65
C ILE A 121 -5.11 -0.28 6.44
N ARG A 122 -3.92 -0.33 5.84
CA ARG A 122 -3.60 -1.24 4.74
C ARG A 122 -2.71 -2.36 5.24
N LEU A 123 -3.18 -3.59 5.08
CA LEU A 123 -2.36 -4.80 5.23
C LEU A 123 -1.79 -5.16 3.86
N ILE A 124 -0.46 -5.20 3.76
CA ILE A 124 0.26 -5.70 2.59
C ILE A 124 0.57 -7.16 2.87
N ILE A 125 -0.01 -8.05 2.08
CA ILE A 125 0.06 -9.50 2.25
C ILE A 125 0.85 -10.13 1.11
N GLN A 126 1.68 -11.13 1.39
CA GLN A 126 2.45 -11.83 0.37
C GLN A 126 2.42 -13.34 0.62
N PRO A 127 2.33 -14.16 -0.43
CA PRO A 127 2.31 -15.59 -0.26
C PRO A 127 3.70 -16.16 -0.07
N VAL A 128 3.79 -17.13 0.83
CA VAL A 128 4.98 -17.89 1.15
C VAL A 128 4.62 -19.36 1.14
N THR A 129 5.38 -20.16 0.40
CA THR A 129 5.18 -21.60 0.30
C THR A 129 6.43 -22.34 0.75
N ASN A 130 6.22 -23.51 1.35
CA ASN A 130 7.27 -24.47 1.63
C ASN A 130 6.97 -25.73 0.81
N GLY A 131 7.70 -25.91 -0.29
CA GLY A 131 7.47 -27.00 -1.25
C GLY A 131 8.71 -27.88 -1.47
N PRO A 132 8.65 -28.81 -2.43
CA PRO A 132 9.79 -29.64 -2.83
C PRO A 132 11.02 -28.80 -3.23
N ASP A 133 10.79 -27.64 -3.84
CA ASP A 133 11.82 -26.67 -4.24
C ASP A 133 12.30 -25.78 -3.07
N GLY A 134 11.84 -26.09 -1.86
CA GLY A 134 12.17 -25.38 -0.63
C GLY A 134 11.24 -24.20 -0.31
N PHE A 135 11.74 -23.35 0.57
CA PHE A 135 11.05 -22.19 1.09
C PHE A 135 11.07 -21.03 0.09
N LYS A 136 9.90 -20.48 -0.24
CA LYS A 136 9.76 -19.46 -1.30
C LYS A 136 8.77 -18.37 -0.92
N VAL A 137 9.24 -17.12 -0.96
CA VAL A 137 8.37 -15.94 -1.07
C VAL A 137 8.06 -15.73 -2.54
N HIS A 138 6.78 -15.63 -2.90
CA HIS A 138 6.37 -15.42 -4.29
C HIS A 138 6.40 -13.93 -4.64
N ASP A 139 6.67 -13.60 -5.91
CA ASP A 139 6.55 -12.22 -6.41
C ASP A 139 5.10 -11.87 -6.69
N THR A 140 4.31 -11.97 -5.63
CA THR A 140 2.91 -11.63 -5.56
C THR A 140 2.71 -10.79 -4.31
N ALA A 141 1.82 -9.80 -4.38
CA ALA A 141 1.39 -9.03 -3.24
C ALA A 141 -0.10 -8.71 -3.33
N GLY A 142 -0.78 -8.70 -2.19
CA GLY A 142 -2.14 -8.22 -2.04
C GLY A 142 -2.16 -7.05 -1.08
N HIS A 143 -3.01 -6.07 -1.33
CA HIS A 143 -3.31 -4.99 -0.42
C HIS A 143 -4.75 -5.14 0.06
N LEU A 144 -4.94 -5.31 1.37
CA LEU A 144 -6.25 -5.30 2.01
C LEU A 144 -6.42 -3.95 2.72
N ILE A 145 -7.35 -3.11 2.28
CA ILE A 145 -7.51 -1.75 2.76
C ILE A 145 -8.80 -1.64 3.56
N PHE A 146 -8.63 -1.36 4.85
CA PHE A 146 -9.71 -1.21 5.82
C PHE A 146 -9.95 0.27 6.09
N SER A 147 -11.12 0.77 5.69
CA SER A 147 -11.45 2.19 5.79
C SER A 147 -12.24 2.56 7.04
N PHE A 148 -11.97 3.75 7.57
CA PHE A 148 -12.62 4.34 8.74
C PHE A 148 -13.32 5.62 8.33
N THR A 149 -14.46 5.45 7.66
CA THR A 149 -15.28 6.53 7.12
C THR A 149 -16.72 6.43 7.63
N LEU A 150 -17.35 7.58 7.80
CA LEU A 150 -18.78 7.71 8.02
C LEU A 150 -19.53 7.69 6.67
N ALA A 151 -20.85 7.89 6.70
CA ALA A 151 -21.62 8.16 5.49
C ALA A 151 -20.95 9.33 4.72
N PRO A 152 -20.61 9.12 3.43
CA PRO A 152 -19.86 10.12 2.68
C PRO A 152 -20.74 11.32 2.31
N ASP A 153 -20.09 12.44 2.02
CA ASP A 153 -20.77 13.60 1.46
C ASP A 153 -21.07 13.35 -0.04
N PRO A 154 -22.09 14.00 -0.61
CA PRO A 154 -22.38 13.92 -2.03
C PRO A 154 -21.16 14.29 -2.90
N PRO A 155 -21.05 13.74 -4.12
CA PRO A 155 -20.06 14.19 -5.10
C PRO A 155 -20.13 15.71 -5.32
N LEU A 156 -18.99 16.34 -5.60
CA LEU A 156 -18.98 17.71 -6.11
C LEU A 156 -19.56 17.76 -7.53
N ASP A 157 -19.96 18.95 -7.97
CA ASP A 157 -20.47 19.18 -9.32
C ASP A 157 -19.48 18.67 -10.38
N GLY A 158 -19.98 17.80 -11.25
CA GLY A 158 -19.19 17.16 -12.31
C GLY A 158 -18.24 16.06 -11.84
N CYS A 159 -18.39 15.55 -10.60
CA CYS A 159 -17.59 14.45 -10.05
C CYS A 159 -18.41 13.19 -9.71
N ALA A 160 -19.72 13.19 -9.95
CA ALA A 160 -20.53 11.99 -9.83
C ALA A 160 -20.03 10.85 -10.76
N PRO A 161 -20.08 9.58 -10.33
CA PRO A 161 -20.68 9.09 -9.08
C PRO A 161 -19.72 9.08 -7.88
N PHE A 162 -18.52 9.67 -7.97
CA PHE A 162 -17.50 9.54 -6.94
C PHE A 162 -17.81 10.39 -5.69
N PRO A 163 -18.10 9.78 -4.52
CA PRO A 163 -18.48 10.52 -3.33
C PRO A 163 -17.27 11.15 -2.64
N ARG A 164 -17.52 12.12 -1.75
CA ARG A 164 -16.47 12.68 -0.90
C ARG A 164 -16.42 11.94 0.43
N PHE A 165 -15.25 11.39 0.77
CA PHE A 165 -15.10 10.60 1.98
C PHE A 165 -15.16 11.48 3.23
N LYS A 166 -16.00 11.06 4.16
CA LYS A 166 -16.10 11.66 5.49
C LYS A 166 -15.37 10.78 6.50
N PRO A 167 -14.34 11.28 7.20
CA PRO A 167 -13.55 10.44 8.09
C PRO A 167 -14.27 10.15 9.41
N ASP A 168 -14.06 8.96 9.96
CA ASP A 168 -14.43 8.58 11.33
C ASP A 168 -13.24 8.84 12.26
N ASP A 169 -13.04 10.12 12.61
CA ASP A 169 -11.88 10.57 13.39
C ASP A 169 -11.86 10.01 14.80
N GLU A 170 -13.02 9.77 15.43
CA GLU A 170 -13.07 9.20 16.77
C GLU A 170 -12.53 7.77 16.78
N ALA A 171 -13.01 6.93 15.86
CA ALA A 171 -12.49 5.57 15.73
C ALA A 171 -11.01 5.58 15.35
N PHE A 172 -10.59 6.45 14.43
CA PHE A 172 -9.21 6.49 14.00
C PHE A 172 -8.25 7.03 15.09
N LYS A 173 -8.66 8.01 15.90
CA LYS A 173 -7.87 8.46 17.05
C LYS A 173 -7.71 7.37 18.11
N ALA A 174 -8.69 6.47 18.27
CA ALA A 174 -8.53 5.31 19.16
C ALA A 174 -7.41 4.37 18.69
N ILE A 175 -7.33 4.11 17.39
CA ILE A 175 -6.23 3.35 16.77
C ILE A 175 -4.89 4.02 17.05
N LEU A 176 -4.79 5.33 16.78
CA LEU A 176 -3.54 6.08 16.94
C LEU A 176 -3.04 6.09 18.40
N ARG A 177 -3.95 6.09 19.38
CA ARG A 177 -3.59 5.94 20.80
C ARG A 177 -3.04 4.55 21.11
N ASP A 178 -3.60 3.50 20.54
CA ASP A 178 -3.06 2.14 20.71
C ASP A 178 -1.70 1.99 20.01
N VAL A 179 -1.51 2.59 18.83
CA VAL A 179 -0.20 2.63 18.14
C VAL A 179 0.84 3.36 19.00
N ALA A 180 0.50 4.53 19.54
CA ALA A 180 1.36 5.28 20.46
C ALA A 180 1.70 4.47 21.72
N THR A 181 0.73 3.71 22.24
CA THR A 181 0.96 2.80 23.37
C THR A 181 1.95 1.71 23.00
N LEU A 182 1.78 1.03 21.85
CA LEU A 182 2.73 0.01 21.39
C LEU A 182 4.15 0.56 21.24
N ARG A 183 4.31 1.76 20.66
CA ARG A 183 5.59 2.47 20.58
C ARG A 183 6.19 2.69 21.98
N ASP A 184 5.41 3.23 22.92
CA ASP A 184 5.91 3.55 24.25
C ASP A 184 6.29 2.30 25.05
N GLN A 185 5.51 1.22 24.93
CA GLN A 185 5.81 -0.09 25.51
C GLN A 185 7.10 -0.67 24.92
N LEU A 186 7.30 -0.54 23.60
CA LEU A 186 8.51 -0.97 22.91
C LEU A 186 9.75 -0.16 23.36
N GLY A 187 9.62 1.16 23.47
CA GLY A 187 10.68 2.03 23.99
C GLY A 187 11.01 1.80 25.47
N ALA A 188 10.02 1.34 26.26
CA ALA A 188 10.20 0.95 27.65
C ALA A 188 10.77 -0.47 27.83
N GLY A 189 10.90 -1.25 26.76
CA GLY A 189 11.41 -2.61 26.78
C GLY A 189 10.42 -3.67 27.23
N GLN A 190 9.11 -3.41 27.12
CA GLN A 190 8.07 -4.35 27.53
C GLN A 190 7.92 -5.56 26.58
N PHE A 191 8.56 -5.53 25.42
CA PHE A 191 8.61 -6.64 24.47
C PHE A 191 10.01 -7.25 24.48
N GLY A 192 10.18 -8.36 25.22
CA GLY A 192 11.45 -9.10 25.26
C GLY A 192 12.57 -8.45 26.08
N ASN A 193 12.25 -7.52 26.99
CA ASN A 193 13.20 -6.83 27.88
C ASN A 193 14.29 -6.01 27.17
N VAL A 194 14.04 -5.58 25.93
CA VAL A 194 14.96 -4.74 25.14
C VAL A 194 14.27 -3.44 24.77
N LYS A 195 14.88 -2.31 25.13
CA LYS A 195 14.39 -0.98 24.74
C LYS A 195 14.68 -0.76 23.26
N VAL A 196 13.64 -0.57 22.47
CA VAL A 196 13.75 -0.38 21.02
C VAL A 196 13.14 0.96 20.61
N SER A 197 13.90 1.75 19.86
CA SER A 197 13.43 3.00 19.25
C SER A 197 12.91 2.75 17.84
N THR A 198 11.84 3.46 17.46
CA THR A 198 11.24 3.45 16.11
C THR A 198 11.63 4.68 15.29
N ALA A 199 12.44 5.58 15.84
CA ALA A 199 12.91 6.78 15.17
C ALA A 199 13.88 6.48 14.01
N GLY A 200 13.98 7.42 13.06
CA GLY A 200 14.86 7.35 11.89
C GLY A 200 14.11 7.04 10.59
N ASP A 201 14.89 6.76 9.55
CA ASP A 201 14.37 6.40 8.23
C ASP A 201 13.55 5.10 8.29
N LEU A 202 12.67 4.92 7.29
CA LEU A 202 11.94 3.66 7.13
C LEU A 202 12.89 2.49 6.90
N ASN A 203 12.61 1.40 7.59
CA ASN A 203 13.36 0.15 7.50
C ASN A 203 12.44 -1.05 7.82
N VAL A 204 12.99 -2.26 7.82
CA VAL A 204 12.39 -3.38 8.59
C VAL A 204 12.15 -2.89 10.01
N HIS A 205 10.93 -3.07 10.52
CA HIS A 205 10.53 -2.49 11.79
C HIS A 205 11.42 -3.03 12.92
N PRO A 206 12.07 -2.15 13.72
CA PRO A 206 13.08 -2.59 14.68
C PRO A 206 12.49 -3.45 15.82
N GLY A 207 11.20 -3.26 16.15
CA GLY A 207 10.48 -4.11 17.10
C GLY A 207 10.19 -5.53 16.58
N LEU A 208 10.38 -5.80 15.29
CA LEU A 208 10.19 -7.12 14.67
C LEU A 208 11.51 -7.87 14.45
N VAL A 209 12.59 -7.44 15.12
CA VAL A 209 13.92 -8.05 15.01
C VAL A 209 14.46 -8.39 16.41
N GLY A 210 15.09 -9.57 16.53
CA GLY A 210 15.73 -10.00 17.78
C GLY A 210 14.73 -10.39 18.87
N ALA A 211 15.07 -10.10 20.14
CA ALA A 211 14.34 -10.60 21.30
C ALA A 211 12.91 -10.05 21.46
N SER A 212 12.61 -8.87 20.89
CA SER A 212 11.29 -8.25 20.95
C SER A 212 10.30 -8.81 19.92
N ALA A 213 10.80 -9.48 18.87
CA ALA A 213 10.05 -9.74 17.64
C ALA A 213 8.71 -10.46 17.86
N LYS A 214 8.73 -11.59 18.58
CA LYS A 214 7.53 -12.39 18.81
C LYS A 214 6.48 -11.62 19.63
N ALA A 215 6.89 -11.03 20.76
CA ALA A 215 5.97 -10.35 21.66
C ALA A 215 5.37 -9.10 21.00
N PHE A 216 6.18 -8.34 20.25
CA PHE A 216 5.70 -7.18 19.50
C PHE A 216 4.77 -7.59 18.34
N ARG A 217 5.07 -8.67 17.61
CA ARG A 217 4.16 -9.24 16.60
C ARG A 217 2.81 -9.62 17.20
N ASP A 218 2.82 -10.32 18.34
CA ASP A 218 1.59 -10.75 19.02
C ASP A 218 0.74 -9.51 19.41
N ALA A 219 1.38 -8.43 19.89
CA ALA A 219 0.71 -7.17 20.22
C ALA A 219 0.18 -6.42 18.97
N LEU A 220 0.91 -6.42 17.86
CA LEU A 220 0.44 -5.88 16.58
C LEU A 220 -0.77 -6.64 16.05
N LYS A 221 -0.75 -7.98 16.16
CA LYS A 221 -1.90 -8.82 15.81
C LYS A 221 -3.12 -8.43 16.65
N ALA A 222 -2.96 -8.28 17.97
CA ALA A 222 -4.05 -7.85 18.84
C ALA A 222 -4.59 -6.45 18.48
N LEU A 223 -3.74 -5.50 18.09
CA LEU A 223 -4.18 -4.19 17.60
C LEU A 223 -5.01 -4.32 16.32
N ILE A 224 -4.55 -5.14 15.37
CA ILE A 224 -5.28 -5.41 14.13
C ILE A 224 -6.65 -6.01 14.44
N GLU A 225 -6.71 -7.07 15.23
CA GLU A 225 -7.95 -7.78 15.55
C GLU A 225 -8.91 -6.89 16.34
N LYS A 226 -8.41 -5.98 17.18
CA LYS A 226 -9.23 -5.01 17.92
C LYS A 226 -9.97 -4.03 17.00
N HIS A 227 -9.35 -3.58 15.92
CA HIS A 227 -9.83 -2.42 15.13
C HIS A 227 -10.31 -2.74 13.73
N LEU A 228 -9.80 -3.80 13.10
CA LEU A 228 -10.18 -4.17 11.75
C LEU A 228 -11.40 -5.10 11.77
N SER A 229 -12.32 -4.90 10.83
CA SER A 229 -13.47 -5.78 10.64
C SER A 229 -13.74 -6.02 9.15
N PRO A 230 -14.41 -7.14 8.78
CA PRO A 230 -14.75 -7.42 7.39
C PRO A 230 -15.55 -6.29 6.72
N GLN A 231 -16.41 -5.59 7.48
CA GLN A 231 -17.23 -4.48 6.97
C GLN A 231 -16.40 -3.25 6.58
N ARG A 232 -15.21 -3.10 7.16
CA ARG A 232 -14.29 -2.00 6.80
C ARG A 232 -13.45 -2.31 5.57
N LEU A 233 -13.38 -3.58 5.13
CA LEU A 233 -12.62 -4.00 3.96
C LEU A 233 -13.36 -3.65 2.65
N ASN A 234 -13.10 -2.46 2.13
CA ASN A 234 -13.80 -1.89 0.98
C ASN A 234 -12.96 -1.78 -0.30
N THR A 235 -11.63 -1.77 -0.18
CA THR A 235 -10.71 -1.68 -1.32
C THR A 235 -9.66 -2.77 -1.21
N MET A 236 -9.35 -3.39 -2.34
CA MET A 236 -8.26 -4.35 -2.45
C MET A 236 -7.43 -4.04 -3.69
N ALA A 237 -6.18 -4.48 -3.67
CA ALA A 237 -5.38 -4.56 -4.89
C ALA A 237 -4.57 -5.84 -4.86
N VAL A 238 -4.21 -6.33 -6.04
CA VAL A 238 -3.37 -7.50 -6.21
C VAL A 238 -2.35 -7.22 -7.28
N MET A 239 -1.16 -7.72 -7.04
CA MET A 239 -0.05 -7.60 -7.94
C MET A 239 0.62 -8.96 -8.05
N GLY A 240 0.93 -9.38 -9.27
CA GLY A 240 1.54 -10.68 -9.52
C GLY A 240 2.13 -10.77 -10.91
N ILE A 241 2.73 -11.90 -11.23
CA ILE A 241 3.35 -12.14 -12.54
C ILE A 241 2.44 -13.04 -13.36
N ALA A 242 2.35 -12.81 -14.67
CA ALA A 242 2.03 -13.83 -15.67
C ALA A 242 3.35 -14.43 -16.16
N PRO A 243 3.85 -15.57 -15.64
CA PRO A 243 5.23 -15.98 -15.90
C PRO A 243 5.57 -16.14 -17.39
N PRO A 244 6.77 -15.72 -17.83
CA PRO A 244 7.86 -15.12 -17.03
C PRO A 244 7.68 -13.61 -16.73
N GLU A 245 6.85 -12.92 -17.48
CA GLU A 245 6.45 -11.50 -17.37
C GLU A 245 5.13 -11.34 -18.17
N PRO A 246 4.33 -10.27 -18.01
CA PRO A 246 4.56 -9.07 -17.21
C PRO A 246 4.22 -9.25 -15.73
N TRP A 247 4.68 -8.30 -14.92
CA TRP A 247 4.02 -7.94 -13.68
C TRP A 247 2.70 -7.23 -13.97
N ILE A 248 1.65 -7.55 -13.24
CA ILE A 248 0.29 -7.07 -13.46
C ILE A 248 -0.24 -6.52 -12.14
N PHE A 249 -0.82 -5.32 -12.17
CA PHE A 249 -1.55 -4.69 -11.08
C PHE A 249 -3.04 -4.68 -11.40
N VAL A 250 -3.87 -5.11 -10.44
CA VAL A 250 -5.33 -5.01 -10.51
C VAL A 250 -5.85 -4.35 -9.25
N SER A 251 -6.64 -3.29 -9.39
CA SER A 251 -7.41 -2.68 -8.29
C SER A 251 -8.82 -3.26 -8.23
N MET A 252 -9.33 -3.43 -7.02
CA MET A 252 -10.67 -3.94 -6.77
C MET A 252 -11.41 -3.08 -5.74
N LEU A 253 -12.71 -2.91 -5.95
CA LEU A 253 -13.60 -2.23 -5.02
C LEU A 253 -14.74 -3.16 -4.62
N ARG A 254 -15.14 -3.08 -3.34
CA ARG A 254 -16.38 -3.70 -2.89
C ARG A 254 -17.54 -2.77 -3.21
N VAL A 255 -18.38 -3.17 -4.15
CA VAL A 255 -19.56 -2.43 -4.60
C VAL A 255 -20.82 -3.05 -3.99
N PRO A 256 -21.77 -2.25 -3.49
CA PRO A 256 -23.06 -2.75 -3.04
C PRO A 256 -23.70 -3.66 -4.11
N GLN A 257 -24.29 -4.78 -3.69
CA GLN A 257 -24.92 -5.81 -4.53
C GLN A 257 -24.00 -6.58 -5.52
N ALA A 258 -22.97 -5.95 -6.08
CA ALA A 258 -22.02 -6.60 -7.01
C ALA A 258 -20.85 -7.30 -6.29
N GLY A 259 -20.63 -7.00 -5.01
CA GLY A 259 -19.54 -7.60 -4.23
C GLY A 259 -18.17 -7.01 -4.60
N LEU A 260 -17.12 -7.81 -4.45
CA LEU A 260 -15.76 -7.40 -4.81
C LEU A 260 -15.57 -7.52 -6.32
N ILE A 261 -15.27 -6.41 -7.00
CA ILE A 261 -15.03 -6.40 -8.45
C ILE A 261 -13.73 -5.66 -8.81
N PRO A 262 -13.02 -6.06 -9.87
CA PRO A 262 -12.00 -5.27 -10.53
C PRO A 262 -12.55 -3.92 -11.02
N VAL A 263 -11.73 -2.87 -11.01
CA VAL A 263 -12.13 -1.54 -11.48
C VAL A 263 -11.02 -0.88 -12.32
N PRO A 264 -11.39 -0.09 -13.35
CA PRO A 264 -10.42 0.59 -14.19
C PRO A 264 -9.65 1.66 -13.42
N GLY A 265 -8.34 1.72 -13.69
CA GLY A 265 -7.46 2.74 -13.14
C GLY A 265 -7.75 4.12 -13.76
N PRO A 266 -7.81 5.20 -12.97
CA PRO A 266 -8.20 6.53 -13.46
C PRO A 266 -7.21 7.14 -14.46
N THR A 267 -5.95 6.74 -14.39
CA THR A 267 -4.89 7.17 -15.32
C THR A 267 -4.76 6.27 -16.54
N LEU A 268 -5.59 5.23 -16.64
CA LEU A 268 -5.65 4.38 -17.82
C LEU A 268 -6.68 4.95 -18.81
N ASP A 269 -7.09 4.16 -19.79
CA ASP A 269 -8.02 4.57 -20.83
C ASP A 269 -9.50 4.49 -20.42
N GLY A 270 -9.79 4.22 -19.15
CA GLY A 270 -11.15 4.06 -18.63
C GLY A 270 -11.79 2.71 -18.95
N MET A 271 -11.10 1.85 -19.70
CA MET A 271 -11.57 0.51 -20.06
C MET A 271 -10.78 -0.56 -19.31
N HIS A 272 -9.46 -0.47 -19.31
CA HIS A 272 -8.61 -1.49 -18.71
C HIS A 272 -8.62 -1.44 -17.18
N VAL A 273 -8.83 -2.62 -16.59
CA VAL A 273 -8.85 -2.89 -15.14
C VAL A 273 -7.50 -3.34 -14.59
N ALA A 274 -6.55 -3.60 -15.48
CA ALA A 274 -5.19 -4.03 -15.16
C ALA A 274 -4.15 -3.11 -15.81
N GLN A 275 -3.02 -2.93 -15.12
CA GLN A 275 -1.84 -2.27 -15.68
C GLN A 275 -0.63 -3.21 -15.55
N MET A 276 0.13 -3.31 -16.62
CA MET A 276 1.21 -4.27 -16.79
C MET A 276 2.56 -3.57 -16.91
N PHE A 277 3.60 -4.22 -16.38
CA PHE A 277 5.00 -3.86 -16.52
C PHE A 277 5.81 -5.08 -16.95
N SER A 278 6.48 -4.97 -18.10
CA SER A 278 7.50 -5.93 -18.58
C SER A 278 8.87 -5.29 -18.47
N ALA A 279 9.93 -6.09 -18.25
CA ALA A 279 11.31 -5.61 -18.26
C ALA A 279 12.04 -6.04 -19.54
N VAL A 280 11.51 -7.05 -20.22
CA VAL A 280 12.03 -7.55 -21.48
C VAL A 280 10.98 -7.34 -22.57
N GLY A 281 11.42 -7.01 -23.78
CA GLY A 281 10.55 -6.89 -24.96
C GLY A 281 10.27 -5.45 -25.40
N GLY A 282 9.11 -5.26 -26.05
CA GLY A 282 8.70 -4.02 -26.70
C GLY A 282 8.23 -2.95 -25.71
N LYS A 283 6.95 -2.58 -25.77
CA LYS A 283 6.37 -1.60 -24.83
C LYS A 283 6.35 -2.18 -23.41
N HIS A 284 7.03 -1.54 -22.48
CA HIS A 284 7.21 -2.03 -21.11
C HIS A 284 5.98 -1.77 -20.25
N VAL A 285 5.25 -0.67 -20.48
CA VAL A 285 4.05 -0.31 -19.70
C VAL A 285 2.78 -0.36 -20.56
N VAL A 286 1.82 -1.19 -20.16
CA VAL A 286 0.57 -1.42 -20.92
C VAL A 286 -0.65 -1.47 -19.98
N PRO A 287 -1.75 -0.75 -20.24
CA PRO A 287 -1.85 0.28 -21.27
C PRO A 287 -0.94 1.47 -20.94
N GLU A 288 -0.72 2.32 -21.95
CA GLU A 288 0.06 3.52 -21.74
C GLU A 288 -0.67 4.47 -20.78
N PRO A 289 0.01 4.95 -19.72
CA PRO A 289 -0.64 5.79 -18.73
C PRO A 289 -0.84 7.21 -19.25
N GLY A 290 -2.08 7.68 -19.19
CA GLY A 290 -2.41 9.11 -19.27
C GLY A 290 -2.45 9.71 -17.86
N ALA A 291 -1.29 9.96 -17.27
CA ALA A 291 -1.18 10.59 -15.95
C ALA A 291 -1.65 12.07 -15.99
N ASN A 292 -2.10 12.58 -14.83
CA ASN A 292 -2.61 13.95 -14.71
C ASN A 292 -1.99 14.73 -13.52
N ASN A 293 -0.81 14.30 -13.08
CA ASN A 293 -0.11 14.81 -11.90
C ASN A 293 0.62 16.15 -12.09
N GLN A 294 0.42 16.84 -13.21
CA GLN A 294 0.87 18.23 -13.43
C GLN A 294 -0.29 19.22 -13.54
N ASN A 295 -1.54 18.74 -13.59
CA ASN A 295 -2.72 19.58 -13.55
C ASN A 295 -3.18 19.83 -12.10
N PRO A 296 -4.06 20.82 -11.87
CA PRO A 296 -4.70 20.99 -10.57
C PRO A 296 -5.41 19.72 -10.11
N VAL A 297 -5.36 19.45 -8.81
CA VAL A 297 -6.08 18.33 -8.19
C VAL A 297 -7.59 18.56 -8.37
N THR A 298 -8.26 17.65 -9.07
CA THR A 298 -9.73 17.66 -9.19
C THR A 298 -10.33 16.26 -9.10
N CYS A 299 -11.56 16.17 -8.59
CA CYS A 299 -12.29 14.91 -8.46
C CYS A 299 -12.75 14.27 -9.79
N ARG A 300 -12.65 14.99 -10.92
CA ARG A 300 -12.93 14.44 -12.27
C ARG A 300 -11.98 13.33 -12.71
N HIS A 301 -10.90 13.12 -11.96
CA HIS A 301 -9.90 12.08 -12.21
C HIS A 301 -10.09 10.88 -11.29
N ALA A 302 -11.18 10.78 -10.54
CA ALA A 302 -11.40 9.64 -9.66
C ALA A 302 -11.59 8.34 -10.47
N ALA A 303 -11.41 7.19 -9.80
CA ALA A 303 -11.81 5.92 -10.38
C ALA A 303 -13.32 5.91 -10.67
N LEU A 304 -13.75 5.17 -11.70
CA LEU A 304 -15.16 5.00 -12.10
C LEU A 304 -15.87 6.26 -12.63
N GLN A 305 -15.14 7.27 -13.09
CA GLN A 305 -15.72 8.42 -13.79
C GLN A 305 -16.29 8.00 -15.14
N ASN A 306 -17.48 8.52 -15.48
CA ASN A 306 -18.15 8.22 -16.74
C ASN A 306 -18.79 9.50 -17.35
N PRO A 307 -18.35 9.95 -18.54
CA PRO A 307 -17.21 9.42 -19.30
C PRO A 307 -15.87 9.66 -18.58
N PRO A 308 -14.85 8.82 -18.80
CA PRO A 308 -13.51 9.08 -18.27
C PRO A 308 -12.95 10.39 -18.85
N LEU A 309 -12.01 11.03 -18.15
CA LEU A 309 -11.36 12.24 -18.69
C LEU A 309 -10.63 11.89 -20.01
N PRO A 310 -10.87 12.63 -21.12
CA PRO A 310 -10.16 12.41 -22.38
C PRO A 310 -8.65 12.47 -22.21
N GLN A 311 -7.91 11.58 -22.87
CA GLN A 311 -6.44 11.54 -22.76
C GLN A 311 -5.77 12.87 -23.15
N GLY A 312 -6.30 13.57 -24.16
CA GLY A 312 -5.76 14.87 -24.60
C GLY A 312 -5.87 16.00 -23.58
N ASP A 313 -6.77 15.88 -22.59
CA ASP A 313 -6.95 16.87 -21.52
C ASP A 313 -6.01 16.59 -20.33
N ARG A 314 -5.30 15.45 -20.34
CA ARG A 314 -4.44 15.04 -19.24
C ARG A 314 -3.05 15.62 -19.41
N LYS A 315 -2.54 16.20 -18.33
CA LYS A 315 -1.16 16.70 -18.25
C LYS A 315 -0.46 16.07 -17.07
N GLY A 316 0.50 15.23 -17.35
CA GLY A 316 1.24 14.52 -16.32
C GLY A 316 2.47 13.83 -16.87
N VAL A 317 3.21 13.23 -15.95
CA VAL A 317 4.39 12.43 -16.23
C VAL A 317 4.23 11.03 -15.67
N SER A 318 4.84 10.08 -16.35
CA SER A 318 4.88 8.68 -15.97
C SER A 318 6.30 8.16 -16.12
N THR A 319 6.65 7.14 -15.35
CA THR A 319 7.90 6.40 -15.53
C THR A 319 7.99 5.76 -16.92
N SER A 320 6.87 5.46 -17.59
CA SER A 320 6.87 4.94 -18.97
C SER A 320 7.66 5.85 -19.93
N GLU A 321 7.63 7.17 -19.73
CA GLU A 321 8.31 8.15 -20.58
C GLU A 321 9.82 7.88 -20.70
N PHE A 322 10.47 7.46 -19.60
CA PHE A 322 11.89 7.13 -19.62
C PHE A 322 12.16 5.62 -19.64
N ILE A 323 11.20 4.78 -19.25
CA ILE A 323 11.34 3.32 -19.37
C ILE A 323 11.35 2.94 -20.86
N ASP A 324 10.36 3.41 -21.62
CA ASP A 324 10.20 3.14 -23.05
C ASP A 324 10.93 4.16 -23.95
N GLY A 325 11.29 5.32 -23.39
CA GLY A 325 11.90 6.42 -24.13
C GLY A 325 13.36 6.70 -23.75
N ASN A 326 14.06 7.42 -24.63
CA ASN A 326 15.38 7.95 -24.35
C ASN A 326 15.26 9.45 -23.98
N VAL A 327 15.37 9.75 -22.70
CA VAL A 327 15.29 11.12 -22.16
C VAL A 327 16.53 11.43 -21.31
N PRO A 328 16.95 12.70 -21.22
CA PRO A 328 18.11 13.07 -20.42
C PRO A 328 17.90 12.79 -18.91
N ASN A 329 18.99 12.54 -18.17
CA ASN A 329 18.94 12.28 -16.72
C ASN A 329 18.19 13.37 -15.94
N SER A 330 18.29 14.63 -16.34
CA SER A 330 17.55 15.75 -15.73
C SER A 330 16.04 15.56 -15.83
N ARG A 331 15.56 15.05 -16.98
CA ARG A 331 14.15 14.73 -17.21
C ARG A 331 13.71 13.53 -16.38
N ILE A 332 14.54 12.49 -16.26
CA ILE A 332 14.26 11.36 -15.37
C ILE A 332 14.05 11.84 -13.93
N ILE A 333 14.94 12.70 -13.42
CA ILE A 333 14.83 13.29 -12.08
C ILE A 333 13.54 14.10 -11.92
N GLU A 334 13.17 14.93 -12.91
CA GLU A 334 11.93 15.69 -12.89
C GLU A 334 10.69 14.79 -12.81
N ILE A 335 10.65 13.73 -13.62
CA ILE A 335 9.55 12.76 -13.67
C ILE A 335 9.38 12.11 -12.30
N VAL A 336 10.45 11.51 -11.77
CA VAL A 336 10.36 10.79 -10.49
C VAL A 336 10.12 11.73 -9.31
N ASN A 337 10.58 12.98 -9.37
CA ASN A 337 10.27 13.97 -8.33
C ASN A 337 8.80 14.39 -8.37
N THR A 338 8.21 14.55 -9.55
CA THR A 338 6.76 14.78 -9.67
C THR A 338 5.98 13.61 -9.11
N ILE A 339 6.37 12.39 -9.47
CA ILE A 339 5.71 11.18 -8.97
C ILE A 339 5.88 11.03 -7.46
N ALA A 340 7.04 11.34 -6.87
CA ALA A 340 7.25 11.21 -5.43
C ALA A 340 6.58 12.33 -4.61
N ASP A 341 6.18 13.44 -5.22
CA ASP A 341 5.53 14.57 -4.56
C ASP A 341 4.06 14.25 -4.27
N THR A 342 3.77 13.99 -2.99
CA THR A 342 2.44 13.64 -2.46
C THR A 342 1.38 14.72 -2.62
N LYS A 343 1.77 15.98 -2.89
CA LYS A 343 0.84 17.07 -3.16
C LYS A 343 0.42 17.14 -4.62
N LYS A 344 1.22 16.56 -5.51
CA LYS A 344 0.98 16.52 -6.96
C LYS A 344 0.46 15.18 -7.42
N SER A 345 0.98 14.10 -6.84
CA SER A 345 0.73 12.73 -7.26
C SER A 345 0.02 11.94 -6.18
N HIS A 346 -1.14 11.39 -6.53
CA HIS A 346 -1.93 10.48 -5.71
C HIS A 346 -2.51 9.37 -6.58
N PHE A 347 -3.15 8.36 -5.96
CA PHE A 347 -3.69 7.18 -6.67
C PHE A 347 -4.62 7.54 -7.83
N PHE A 348 -5.35 8.66 -7.74
CA PHE A 348 -6.31 9.05 -8.78
C PHE A 348 -5.71 9.80 -9.98
N ASN A 349 -4.43 10.21 -9.94
CA ASN A 349 -3.84 10.98 -11.04
C ASN A 349 -2.45 10.49 -11.48
N THR A 350 -1.94 9.43 -10.86
CA THR A 350 -0.66 8.80 -11.19
C THR A 350 -0.87 7.30 -11.33
N ASP A 351 -0.27 6.71 -12.36
CA ASP A 351 -0.44 5.28 -12.65
C ASP A 351 0.31 4.36 -11.68
N CYS A 352 -0.16 3.11 -11.59
CA CYS A 352 0.33 2.15 -10.60
C CYS A 352 1.77 1.74 -10.88
N VAL A 353 2.16 1.55 -12.14
CA VAL A 353 3.55 1.24 -12.50
C VAL A 353 4.48 2.36 -12.06
N SER A 354 4.12 3.63 -12.31
CA SER A 354 4.90 4.78 -11.83
C SER A 354 5.06 4.84 -10.32
N CYS A 355 3.98 4.64 -9.56
CA CYS A 355 4.03 4.61 -8.09
C CYS A 355 4.92 3.47 -7.55
N HIS A 356 5.16 2.43 -8.35
CA HIS A 356 5.89 1.23 -7.98
C HIS A 356 7.33 1.18 -8.54
N THR A 357 7.67 2.00 -9.54
CA THR A 357 8.97 1.96 -10.23
C THR A 357 9.80 3.23 -10.10
N GLU A 358 9.23 4.35 -9.61
CA GLU A 358 9.93 5.65 -9.55
C GLU A 358 11.24 5.61 -8.75
N THR A 359 11.37 4.71 -7.78
CA THR A 359 12.62 4.52 -7.03
C THR A 359 13.53 3.50 -7.70
N ALA A 360 13.01 2.33 -8.08
CA ALA A 360 13.82 1.22 -8.54
C ALA A 360 14.53 1.53 -9.86
N GLN A 361 13.84 2.20 -10.78
CA GLN A 361 14.36 2.46 -12.12
C GLN A 361 15.54 3.44 -12.13
N PRO A 362 15.50 4.62 -11.46
CA PRO A 362 16.67 5.48 -11.37
C PRO A 362 17.86 4.83 -10.65
N LEU A 363 17.61 4.01 -9.61
CA LEU A 363 18.66 3.29 -8.90
C LEU A 363 19.35 2.27 -9.81
N ALA A 364 18.58 1.47 -10.56
CA ALA A 364 19.13 0.49 -11.49
C ALA A 364 19.92 1.16 -12.63
N ARG A 365 19.42 2.29 -13.14
CA ARG A 365 20.09 3.13 -14.16
C ARG A 365 21.27 3.94 -13.60
N LYS A 366 21.50 3.92 -12.29
CA LYS A 366 22.56 4.66 -11.60
C LYS A 366 22.52 6.16 -11.93
N ILE A 367 21.32 6.75 -11.94
CA ILE A 367 21.14 8.17 -12.24
C ILE A 367 21.95 9.00 -11.22
N PRO A 368 22.87 9.88 -11.66
CA PRO A 368 23.68 10.67 -10.75
C PRO A 368 22.81 11.51 -9.82
N ASN A 369 23.20 11.61 -8.54
CA ASN A 369 22.52 12.38 -7.49
C ASN A 369 21.10 11.93 -7.14
N PHE A 370 20.59 10.82 -7.68
CA PHE A 370 19.33 10.25 -7.22
C PHE A 370 19.51 9.61 -5.84
N VAL A 371 18.63 9.96 -4.89
CA VAL A 371 18.61 9.42 -3.53
C VAL A 371 17.18 9.11 -3.12
N ALA A 372 16.95 7.92 -2.56
CA ALA A 372 15.70 7.56 -1.92
C ALA A 372 15.65 8.11 -0.49
N LEU A 373 15.29 9.39 -0.36
CA LEU A 373 15.17 10.10 0.93
C LEU A 373 14.13 9.43 1.84
N GLY A 374 14.41 9.42 3.15
CA GLY A 374 13.51 8.85 4.17
C GLY A 374 13.49 7.31 4.21
N VAL A 375 14.35 6.65 3.43
CA VAL A 375 14.46 5.20 3.36
C VAL A 375 15.87 4.74 3.69
N ASN A 376 15.99 3.81 4.63
CA ASN A 376 17.28 3.21 4.95
C ASN A 376 17.86 2.47 3.73
N ARG A 377 19.14 2.70 3.43
CA ARG A 377 19.82 2.11 2.26
C ARG A 377 19.77 0.58 2.20
N ALA A 378 19.66 -0.10 3.35
CA ALA A 378 19.59 -1.56 3.41
C ALA A 378 18.33 -2.14 2.73
N VAL A 379 17.25 -1.35 2.64
CA VAL A 379 15.95 -1.74 2.06
C VAL A 379 15.65 -0.98 0.77
N TRP A 380 16.65 -0.36 0.13
CA TRP A 380 16.46 0.18 -1.21
C TRP A 380 16.18 -0.94 -2.22
N PRO A 381 15.32 -0.70 -3.22
CA PRO A 381 15.18 -1.61 -4.35
C PRO A 381 16.54 -1.85 -5.01
N LYS A 382 16.87 -3.12 -5.24
CA LYS A 382 18.18 -3.54 -5.79
C LYS A 382 18.12 -3.93 -7.26
N GLU A 383 16.94 -4.13 -7.80
CA GLU A 383 16.69 -4.58 -9.17
C GLU A 383 15.67 -3.65 -9.83
N ASP A 384 15.81 -3.44 -11.14
CA ASP A 384 14.85 -2.71 -11.98
C ASP A 384 13.48 -3.39 -12.04
N TRP A 385 13.45 -4.72 -11.95
CA TRP A 385 12.22 -5.52 -11.82
C TRP A 385 11.53 -5.35 -10.46
N ASN A 386 12.16 -4.71 -9.48
CA ASN A 386 11.56 -4.53 -8.17
C ASN A 386 10.49 -3.43 -8.19
N VAL A 387 9.28 -3.87 -8.51
CA VAL A 387 8.03 -3.10 -8.49
C VAL A 387 7.36 -3.11 -7.11
N ARG A 388 8.06 -3.44 -6.03
CA ARG A 388 7.47 -3.41 -4.67
C ARG A 388 7.67 -2.05 -4.05
N ASN A 389 6.56 -1.33 -3.91
CA ASN A 389 6.52 -0.05 -3.21
C ASN A 389 6.90 -0.17 -1.73
N PHE A 390 6.41 -1.22 -1.07
CA PHE A 390 6.68 -1.58 0.34
C PHE A 390 6.40 -3.08 0.53
N GLY A 391 7.35 -3.86 1.05
CA GLY A 391 7.15 -5.31 1.27
C GLY A 391 8.42 -6.13 1.06
N TRP A 392 8.26 -7.36 0.58
CA TRP A 392 9.33 -8.29 0.24
C TRP A 392 9.44 -8.46 -1.28
N PHE A 393 10.66 -8.49 -1.79
CA PHE A 393 10.95 -8.79 -3.17
C PHE A 393 11.85 -10.03 -3.26
N PRO A 394 11.39 -11.13 -3.89
CA PRO A 394 12.24 -12.27 -4.19
C PRO A 394 13.15 -11.89 -5.37
N SER A 395 14.46 -11.82 -5.13
CA SER A 395 15.43 -11.51 -6.19
C SER A 395 15.43 -12.63 -7.23
N PHE A 396 15.16 -12.28 -8.49
CA PHE A 396 15.22 -13.23 -9.61
C PHE A 396 16.56 -13.17 -10.33
N LEU A 397 17.14 -11.98 -10.42
CA LEU A 397 18.38 -11.77 -11.19
C LEU A 397 19.64 -12.08 -10.37
N ARG A 398 19.60 -11.91 -9.05
CA ARG A 398 20.77 -12.13 -8.18
C ARG A 398 20.70 -13.45 -7.42
N GLY A 399 19.55 -14.14 -7.47
CA GLY A 399 19.25 -15.30 -6.65
C GLY A 399 19.25 -14.97 -5.14
N GLY A 400 18.94 -15.99 -4.33
CA GLY A 400 18.96 -15.87 -2.87
C GLY A 400 17.59 -15.55 -2.24
N PRO A 401 17.55 -15.36 -0.90
CA PRO A 401 16.31 -15.15 -0.18
C PRO A 401 15.67 -13.80 -0.53
N ALA A 402 14.36 -13.70 -0.34
CA ALA A 402 13.66 -12.44 -0.51
C ALA A 402 14.22 -11.35 0.41
N ALA A 403 14.19 -10.11 -0.08
CA ALA A 403 14.68 -8.93 0.62
C ALA A 403 13.52 -7.99 0.94
N ALA A 404 13.57 -7.36 2.12
CA ALA A 404 12.75 -6.20 2.43
C ALA A 404 13.06 -5.05 1.46
N THR A 405 12.04 -4.35 1.01
CA THR A 405 12.15 -3.23 0.07
C THR A 405 11.13 -2.14 0.37
N ILE A 406 11.58 -0.90 0.28
CA ILE A 406 10.78 0.31 0.49
C ILE A 406 11.19 1.34 -0.55
N THR A 407 10.20 1.99 -1.18
CA THR A 407 10.44 3.07 -2.14
C THR A 407 10.44 4.44 -1.47
N ARG A 408 11.09 5.42 -2.12
CA ARG A 408 11.04 6.84 -1.74
C ARG A 408 9.61 7.36 -1.72
N ARG A 409 8.77 7.00 -2.69
CA ARG A 409 7.33 7.30 -2.70
C ARG A 409 6.66 6.86 -1.40
N ALA A 410 6.88 5.62 -0.95
CA ALA A 410 6.30 5.12 0.31
C ALA A 410 6.77 5.95 1.52
N ALA A 411 8.04 6.36 1.55
CA ALA A 411 8.59 7.24 2.58
C ALA A 411 7.99 8.66 2.54
N ALA A 412 7.82 9.25 1.37
CA ALA A 412 7.20 10.57 1.22
C ALA A 412 5.75 10.56 1.75
N GLU A 413 4.97 9.55 1.38
CA GLU A 413 3.61 9.34 1.91
C GLU A 413 3.63 9.15 3.42
N THR A 414 4.55 8.36 3.98
CA THR A 414 4.68 8.22 5.43
C THR A 414 5.02 9.52 6.14
N SER A 415 5.89 10.33 5.55
CA SER A 415 6.29 11.61 6.12
C SER A 415 5.08 12.54 6.29
N ASP A 416 4.23 12.64 5.26
CA ASP A 416 2.99 13.43 5.32
C ASP A 416 2.01 12.86 6.35
N VAL A 417 1.87 11.54 6.41
CA VAL A 417 1.05 10.84 7.40
C VAL A 417 1.49 11.17 8.82
N VAL A 418 2.79 11.04 9.12
CA VAL A 418 3.35 11.32 10.45
C VAL A 418 3.16 12.80 10.81
N ALA A 419 3.45 13.71 9.87
CA ALA A 419 3.27 15.14 10.08
C ALA A 419 1.81 15.49 10.39
N PHE A 420 0.86 14.90 9.66
CA PHE A 420 -0.57 15.12 9.89
C PHE A 420 -1.04 14.53 11.23
N ILE A 421 -0.67 13.29 11.55
CA ILE A 421 -1.08 12.66 12.81
C ILE A 421 -0.59 13.48 14.01
N ASN A 422 0.70 13.81 14.02
CA ASN A 422 1.31 14.52 15.14
C ASN A 422 0.76 15.95 15.31
N SER A 423 0.33 16.62 14.23
CA SER A 423 -0.19 17.99 14.29
C SER A 423 -1.70 18.09 14.45
N GLN A 424 -2.47 17.11 13.96
CA GLN A 424 -3.94 17.21 13.88
C GLN A 424 -4.71 16.14 14.68
N LEU A 425 -4.14 14.97 14.94
CA LEU A 425 -4.90 13.84 15.49
C LEU A 425 -4.44 13.35 16.86
N LEU A 426 -3.13 13.40 17.15
CA LEU A 426 -2.58 12.84 18.39
C LEU A 426 -2.53 13.86 19.53
N ASN A 427 -2.38 15.15 19.20
CA ASN A 427 -2.21 16.26 20.15
C ASN A 427 -3.43 17.19 20.22
N LYS A 428 -4.54 16.81 19.58
CA LYS A 428 -5.84 17.49 19.57
C LYS A 428 -6.93 16.46 19.69
#